data_AF-A0A150GV85-F1
#
_entry.id   AF-A0A150GV85-F1
#
_cell.length_a   1.000
_cell.length_b   1.000
_cell.length_c   1.000
_cell.angle_alpha   90.00
_cell.angle_beta   90.00
_cell.angle_gamma   90.00
#
_symmetry.space_group_name_H-M   'P 1'
#
loop_
_entity.id
_entity.type
_entity.pdbx_description
1 polymer ?
#
loop_
_entity_poly.entity_id
_entity_poly.type
_entity_poly.pdbx_seq_one_letter_code
_entity_poly.pdbx_strand_id
1 'polypeptide(L)'
;MTTPFHLAFPVRDVEEARQFYGGILGCPEGRSAATWVDFNLYGHQIVAHLVRGYNAAASHNAVDGDPVPVPHFGAALTVDEFHSLAERLKWTMFFHDPSGNALEFKAMTNPDNLFAKYTVTD
;
A
#
# COMPACT_ATOMS: atom_id res chain seq x y z
N MET A 1 -4.52 -17.41 14.19
CA MET A 1 -4.28 -16.75 12.90
C MET A 1 -5.04 -15.44 12.90
N THR A 2 -4.36 -14.35 12.59
CA THR A 2 -5.02 -13.05 12.36
C THR A 2 -5.85 -13.16 11.09
N THR A 3 -7.07 -12.63 11.10
CA THR A 3 -7.93 -12.60 9.91
C THR A 3 -7.30 -11.65 8.87
N PRO A 4 -7.07 -12.10 7.62
CA PRO A 4 -6.52 -11.23 6.60
C PRO A 4 -7.54 -10.16 6.20
N PHE A 5 -7.09 -8.92 6.00
CA PHE A 5 -7.88 -7.88 5.38
C PHE A 5 -7.98 -8.08 3.86
N HIS A 6 -9.02 -7.48 3.27
CA HIS A 6 -9.30 -7.45 1.85
C HIS A 6 -9.57 -6.00 1.40
N LEU A 7 -8.79 -5.50 0.43
CA LEU A 7 -8.98 -4.18 -0.19
C LEU A 7 -9.20 -4.31 -1.68
N ALA A 8 -10.31 -3.79 -2.19
CA ALA A 8 -10.48 -3.55 -3.62
C ALA A 8 -10.20 -2.07 -3.92
N PHE A 9 -9.37 -1.80 -4.94
CA PHE A 9 -9.00 -0.44 -5.32
C PHE A 9 -8.89 -0.29 -6.85
N PRO A 10 -9.18 0.91 -7.39
CA PRO A 10 -9.13 1.15 -8.82
C PRO A 10 -7.70 1.31 -9.35
N VAL A 11 -7.46 0.77 -10.55
CA VAL A 11 -6.26 1.01 -11.36
C VAL A 11 -6.67 1.36 -12.80
N ARG A 12 -5.83 2.12 -13.49
CA ARG A 12 -6.08 2.54 -14.87
C ARG A 12 -5.76 1.45 -15.90
N ASP A 13 -4.88 0.53 -15.55
CA ASP A 13 -4.43 -0.59 -16.36
C ASP A 13 -3.99 -1.76 -15.47
N VAL A 14 -4.40 -2.99 -15.83
CA VAL A 14 -4.11 -4.20 -15.03
C VAL A 14 -2.66 -4.65 -15.19
N GLU A 15 -2.07 -4.44 -16.37
CA GLU A 15 -0.70 -4.87 -16.65
C GLU A 15 0.31 -3.91 -16.00
N GLU A 16 0.03 -2.61 -15.99
CA GLU A 16 0.79 -1.66 -15.16
C GLU A 16 0.73 -2.06 -13.68
N ALA A 17 -0.44 -2.50 -13.19
CA ALA A 17 -0.58 -2.99 -11.82
C ALA A 17 0.26 -4.26 -11.58
N ARG A 18 0.30 -5.22 -12.52
CA ARG A 18 1.17 -6.42 -12.40
C ARG A 18 2.64 -6.04 -12.31
N GLN A 19 3.10 -5.16 -13.19
CA GLN A 19 4.49 -4.70 -13.19
C GLN A 19 4.86 -4.03 -11.87
N PHE A 20 3.96 -3.22 -11.33
CA PHE A 20 4.19 -2.51 -10.08
C PHE A 20 4.06 -3.41 -8.84
N TYR A 21 2.89 -4.00 -8.60
CA TYR A 21 2.62 -4.78 -7.39
C TYR A 21 3.35 -6.13 -7.41
N GLY A 22 3.38 -6.82 -8.55
CA GLY A 22 4.08 -8.10 -8.70
C GLY A 22 5.58 -7.93 -8.90
N GLY A 23 5.99 -7.05 -9.82
CA GLY A 23 7.39 -6.86 -10.18
C GLY A 23 8.18 -6.03 -9.18
N ILE A 24 7.74 -4.81 -8.91
CA ILE A 24 8.48 -3.86 -8.06
C ILE A 24 8.28 -4.17 -6.57
N LEU A 25 7.02 -4.33 -6.13
CA LEU A 25 6.74 -4.61 -4.72
C LEU A 25 7.00 -6.07 -4.34
N GLY A 26 6.97 -6.98 -5.31
CA GLY A 26 7.18 -8.40 -5.08
C GLY A 26 5.96 -9.11 -4.47
N CYS A 27 4.76 -8.56 -4.62
CA CYS A 27 3.53 -9.17 -4.13
C CYS A 27 3.11 -10.32 -5.05
N PRO A 28 3.04 -11.57 -4.58
CA PRO A 28 2.60 -12.68 -5.42
C PRO A 28 1.21 -12.46 -6.00
N GLU A 29 1.04 -12.69 -7.30
CA GLU A 29 -0.28 -12.65 -7.97
C GLU A 29 -1.15 -13.83 -7.51
N GLY A 30 -2.43 -13.54 -7.28
CA GLY A 30 -3.48 -14.51 -6.98
C GLY A 30 -4.36 -14.79 -8.19
N ARG A 31 -5.68 -14.82 -7.98
CA ARG A 31 -6.65 -14.99 -9.08
C ARG A 31 -6.71 -13.70 -9.88
N SER A 32 -7.07 -13.80 -11.16
CA SER A 32 -7.24 -12.64 -12.02
C SER A 32 -8.27 -12.88 -13.12
N ALA A 33 -8.70 -11.78 -13.73
CA ALA A 33 -9.52 -11.73 -14.93
C ALA A 33 -9.04 -10.56 -15.82
N ALA A 34 -9.70 -10.35 -16.96
CA ALA A 34 -9.36 -9.26 -17.88
C ALA A 34 -9.48 -7.86 -17.26
N THR A 35 -10.26 -7.71 -16.18
CA THR A 35 -10.56 -6.42 -15.55
C THR A 35 -10.14 -6.33 -14.08
N TRP A 36 -9.46 -7.35 -13.53
CA TRP A 36 -8.97 -7.30 -12.15
C TRP A 36 -7.88 -8.35 -11.86
N VAL A 37 -7.10 -8.11 -10.81
CA VAL A 37 -6.05 -9.02 -10.34
C VAL A 37 -5.90 -8.95 -8.81
N ASP A 38 -5.85 -10.12 -8.15
CA ASP A 38 -5.54 -10.26 -6.73
C ASP A 38 -4.02 -10.23 -6.51
N PHE A 39 -3.54 -9.60 -5.45
CA PHE A 39 -2.16 -9.71 -4.96
C PHE A 39 -2.13 -10.08 -3.47
N ASN A 40 -1.14 -10.88 -3.09
CA ASN A 40 -0.79 -11.14 -1.70
C ASN A 40 0.16 -10.04 -1.19
N LEU A 41 -0.37 -9.12 -0.39
CA LEU A 41 0.39 -8.08 0.30
C LEU A 41 0.64 -8.52 1.74
N TYR A 42 1.76 -9.19 1.99
CA TYR A 42 2.19 -9.63 3.33
C TYR A 42 1.12 -10.44 4.10
N GLY A 43 0.40 -11.32 3.40
CA GLY A 43 -0.68 -12.14 3.95
C GLY A 43 -2.07 -11.53 3.85
N HIS A 44 -2.19 -10.28 3.38
CA HIS A 44 -3.46 -9.63 3.07
C HIS A 44 -3.78 -9.68 1.59
N GLN A 45 -5.07 -9.62 1.24
CA GLN A 45 -5.51 -9.58 -0.15
C GLN A 45 -5.76 -8.13 -0.57
N ILE A 46 -5.08 -7.68 -1.60
CA ILE A 46 -5.43 -6.44 -2.31
C ILE A 46 -5.85 -6.79 -3.73
N VAL A 47 -6.84 -6.09 -4.28
CA VAL A 47 -7.42 -6.39 -5.59
C VAL A 47 -7.44 -5.13 -6.42
N ALA A 48 -6.65 -5.12 -7.49
CA ALA A 48 -6.59 -4.03 -8.45
C ALA A 48 -7.69 -4.22 -9.49
N HIS A 49 -8.67 -3.32 -9.53
CA HIS A 49 -9.79 -3.33 -10.48
C HIS A 49 -9.61 -2.28 -11.57
N LEU A 50 -9.73 -2.70 -12.83
CA LEU A 50 -9.65 -1.80 -13.97
C LEU A 50 -10.80 -0.77 -13.97
N VAL A 51 -10.44 0.49 -13.87
CA VAL A 51 -11.32 1.64 -14.11
C VAL A 51 -10.66 2.51 -15.18
N ARG A 52 -11.20 2.47 -16.40
CA ARG A 52 -10.62 3.16 -17.55
C ARG A 52 -10.55 4.67 -17.31
N GLY A 53 -9.38 5.24 -17.54
CA GLY A 53 -9.14 6.68 -17.33
C GLY A 53 -9.01 7.08 -15.86
N TYR A 54 -8.96 6.11 -14.94
CA TYR A 54 -8.70 6.42 -13.54
C TYR A 54 -7.31 7.05 -13.37
N ASN A 55 -7.26 8.09 -12.56
CA ASN A 55 -6.04 8.68 -12.04
C ASN A 55 -6.41 9.18 -10.65
N ALA A 56 -5.81 8.60 -9.62
CA ALA A 56 -6.17 8.91 -8.26
C ALA A 56 -5.94 10.40 -7.99
N ALA A 57 -6.99 11.09 -7.55
CA ALA A 57 -6.86 12.42 -7.02
C ALA A 57 -6.44 12.30 -5.54
N ALA A 58 -5.18 12.58 -5.23
CA ALA A 58 -4.73 12.68 -3.85
C ALA A 58 -5.09 14.06 -3.28
N SER A 59 -5.90 14.07 -2.22
CA SER A 59 -5.91 15.21 -1.29
C SER A 59 -4.84 14.98 -0.23
N HIS A 60 -4.56 15.97 0.62
CA HIS A 60 -3.62 15.81 1.72
C HIS A 60 -4.17 16.43 2.99
N ASN A 61 -3.92 15.78 4.11
CA ASN A 61 -4.15 16.34 5.44
C ASN A 61 -2.79 16.59 6.11
N ALA A 62 -2.69 17.65 6.91
CA ALA A 62 -1.52 17.86 7.75
C ALA A 62 -1.58 16.90 8.95
N VAL A 63 -0.54 16.08 9.12
CA VAL A 63 -0.33 15.24 10.32
C VAL A 63 1.07 15.57 10.82
N ASP A 64 1.17 16.08 12.06
CA ASP A 64 2.43 16.55 12.65
C ASP A 64 3.21 17.57 11.77
N GLY A 65 2.49 18.30 10.92
CA GLY A 65 3.04 19.29 9.98
C GLY A 65 3.35 18.75 8.57
N ASP A 66 3.28 17.43 8.37
CA ASP A 66 3.56 16.80 7.07
C ASP A 66 2.29 16.57 6.24
N PRO A 67 2.34 16.78 4.90
CA PRO A 67 1.20 16.54 4.02
C PRO A 67 1.03 15.04 3.74
N VAL A 68 0.12 14.40 4.47
CA VAL A 68 -0.19 12.97 4.31
C VAL A 68 -1.23 12.77 3.19
N PRO A 69 -0.93 12.01 2.12
CA PRO A 69 -1.87 11.77 1.02
C PRO A 69 -3.12 11.03 1.51
N VAL A 70 -4.30 11.36 0.99
CA VAL A 70 -5.55 10.65 1.29
C VAL A 70 -6.31 10.40 -0.02
N PRO A 71 -6.77 9.14 -0.27
CA PRO A 71 -6.51 7.94 0.53
C PRO A 71 -5.11 7.38 0.32
N HIS A 72 -4.60 6.63 1.30
CA HIS A 72 -3.43 5.76 1.15
C HIS A 72 -3.69 4.40 1.81
N PHE A 73 -2.91 3.39 1.43
CA PHE A 73 -2.96 2.06 2.05
C PHE A 73 -1.57 1.40 2.04
N GLY A 74 -1.40 0.38 2.87
CA GLY A 74 -0.21 -0.47 2.81
C GLY A 74 -0.14 -1.37 4.04
N ALA A 75 1.07 -1.70 4.47
CA ALA A 75 1.28 -2.68 5.53
C ALA A 75 2.21 -2.14 6.63
N ALA A 76 1.88 -2.49 7.88
CA ALA A 76 2.79 -2.40 9.00
C ALA A 76 3.67 -3.64 8.99
N LEU A 77 4.97 -3.46 8.75
CA LEU A 77 5.96 -4.50 8.55
C LEU A 77 6.86 -4.64 9.76
N THR A 78 7.50 -5.81 9.88
CA THR A 78 8.69 -5.93 10.71
C THR A 78 9.82 -5.04 10.16
N VAL A 79 10.80 -4.72 11.00
CA VAL A 79 11.98 -3.93 10.59
C VAL A 79 12.72 -4.60 9.43
N ASP A 80 12.88 -5.93 9.46
CA ASP A 80 13.58 -6.68 8.43
C ASP A 80 12.83 -6.68 7.09
N GLU A 81 11.51 -6.85 7.12
CA GLU A 81 10.66 -6.75 5.93
C GLU A 81 10.67 -5.34 5.34
N PHE A 82 10.67 -4.32 6.21
CA PHE A 82 10.76 -2.93 5.78
C PHE A 82 12.12 -2.62 5.13
N HIS A 83 13.24 -3.07 5.71
CA HIS A 83 14.55 -2.92 5.08
C HIS A 83 14.61 -3.62 3.72
N SER A 84 14.09 -4.86 3.64
CA SER A 84 14.01 -5.60 2.38
C SER A 84 13.19 -4.85 1.32
N LEU A 85 12.10 -4.19 1.72
CA LEU A 85 11.28 -3.36 0.83
C LEU A 85 12.01 -2.07 0.43
N ALA A 86 12.66 -1.40 1.38
CA ALA A 86 13.38 -0.15 1.16
C ALA A 86 14.54 -0.33 0.18
N GLU A 87 15.26 -1.46 0.24
CA GLU A 87 16.30 -1.80 -0.74
C GLU A 87 15.75 -1.93 -2.17
N ARG A 88 14.55 -2.53 -2.32
CA ARG A 88 13.89 -2.65 -3.62
C ARG A 88 13.43 -1.30 -4.17
N LEU A 89 12.90 -0.45 -3.29
CA LEU A 89 12.28 0.80 -3.70
C LEU A 89 13.27 1.97 -3.81
N LYS A 90 14.29 2.06 -2.96
CA LYS A 90 15.16 3.25 -2.83
C LYS A 90 14.40 4.54 -2.46
N TRP A 91 13.24 4.45 -1.80
CA TRP A 91 12.37 5.59 -1.46
C TRP A 91 12.00 5.63 0.03
N THR A 92 11.45 6.77 0.48
CA THR A 92 10.94 6.99 1.84
C THR A 92 9.41 7.08 1.89
N MET A 93 8.83 6.65 3.02
CA MET A 93 7.48 6.79 3.60
C MET A 93 6.23 6.64 2.70
N PHE A 94 6.06 7.43 1.64
CA PHE A 94 4.93 7.34 0.71
C PHE A 94 5.41 7.30 -0.74
N PHE A 95 4.78 6.46 -1.55
CA PHE A 95 4.99 6.45 -3.00
C PHE A 95 3.71 6.06 -3.73
N HIS A 96 3.66 6.33 -5.03
CA HIS A 96 2.45 6.14 -5.82
C HIS A 96 2.60 4.99 -6.82
N ASP A 97 1.53 4.23 -7.02
CA ASP A 97 1.43 3.32 -8.16
C ASP A 97 1.22 4.09 -9.48
N PRO A 98 1.27 3.43 -10.66
CA PRO A 98 1.06 4.10 -11.95
C PRO A 98 -0.31 4.76 -12.11
N SER A 99 -1.29 4.37 -11.30
CA SER A 99 -2.63 4.94 -11.25
C SER A 99 -2.77 6.08 -10.25
N GLY A 100 -1.68 6.47 -9.58
CA GLY A 100 -1.65 7.55 -8.60
C GLY A 100 -2.12 7.14 -7.21
N ASN A 101 -2.39 5.86 -6.94
CA ASN A 101 -2.78 5.45 -5.58
C ASN A 101 -1.57 5.60 -4.65
N ALA A 102 -1.75 6.25 -3.51
CA ALA A 102 -0.69 6.42 -2.52
C ALA A 102 -0.54 5.15 -1.67
N LEU A 103 0.69 4.68 -1.51
CA LEU A 103 1.03 3.56 -0.66
C LEU A 103 1.89 4.02 0.52
N GLU A 104 1.64 3.45 1.69
CA GLU A 104 2.38 3.71 2.92
C GLU A 104 2.82 2.39 3.58
N PHE A 105 4.12 2.24 3.81
CA PHE A 105 4.66 1.10 4.56
C PHE A 105 5.38 1.62 5.81
N LYS A 106 5.16 0.94 6.94
CA LYS A 106 5.74 1.33 8.23
C LYS A 106 6.58 0.21 8.80
N ALA A 107 7.76 0.54 9.31
CA ALA A 107 8.50 -0.37 10.16
C ALA A 107 7.97 -0.29 11.60
N MET A 108 7.62 -1.43 12.18
CA MET A 108 7.23 -1.54 13.58
C MET A 108 8.39 -2.11 14.39
N THR A 109 9.08 -1.27 15.16
CA THR A 109 10.11 -1.72 16.13
C THR A 109 9.50 -2.37 17.35
N ASN A 110 8.28 -1.96 17.73
CA ASN A 110 7.46 -2.61 18.74
C ASN A 110 6.02 -2.77 18.21
N PRO A 111 5.56 -4.01 17.91
CA PRO A 111 4.21 -4.27 17.42
C PRO A 111 3.09 -3.78 18.34
N ASP A 112 3.32 -3.70 19.66
CA ASP A 112 2.32 -3.26 20.64
C ASP A 112 1.92 -1.78 20.43
N ASN A 113 2.77 -1.00 19.76
CA ASN A 113 2.50 0.41 19.47
C ASN A 113 1.51 0.60 18.30
N LEU A 114 1.21 -0.42 17.51
CA LEU A 114 0.39 -0.28 16.29
C LEU A 114 -1.01 0.29 16.57
N PHE A 115 -1.57 -0.06 17.74
CA PHE A 115 -2.90 0.38 18.18
C PHE A 115 -2.86 1.05 19.56
N ALA A 116 -1.66 1.40 20.04
CA ALA A 116 -1.51 2.08 21.30
C ALA A 116 -2.19 3.45 21.21
N LYS A 117 -3.00 3.77 22.22
CA LYS A 117 -3.68 5.06 22.31
C LYS A 117 -2.71 6.08 22.89
N TYR A 118 -2.44 7.12 22.13
CA TYR A 118 -1.76 8.32 22.63
C TYR A 118 -2.73 9.50 22.49
N THR A 119 -2.75 10.36 23.50
CA THR A 119 -3.44 11.66 23.36
C THR A 119 -2.36 12.65 22.96
N VAL A 120 -2.46 13.19 21.74
CA VAL A 120 -1.62 14.32 21.36
C VAL A 120 -2.16 15.52 22.13
N THR A 121 -1.39 16.02 23.10
CA THR A 121 -1.64 17.32 23.72
C THR A 121 -0.82 18.35 22.96
N ASP A 122 -1.48 19.39 22.47
CA ASP A 122 -0.87 20.53 21.77
C ASP A 122 0.27 21.20 22.57
#